data_AF-A0A958ZAQ3-F1
#
_entry.id   AF-A0A958ZAQ3-F1
#
_cell.length_a   1.000
_cell.length_b   1.000
_cell.length_c   1.000
_cell.angle_alpha   90.00
_cell.angle_beta   90.00
_cell.angle_gamma   90.00
#
_symmetry.space_group_name_H-M   'P 1'
#
loop_
_entity.id
_entity.type
_entity.pdbx_description
1 polymer ?
#
loop_
_entity_poly.entity_id
_entity_poly.type
_entity_poly.pdbx_seq_one_letter_code
_entity_poly.pdbx_strand_id
1 'polypeptide(L)'
;ETPLIPEDDSCVYITYDEKGIAKCGIEEAYNKGHINFKKPVSCHLYPVRVQDYSEFAAVNYHKWHICDDACVLGKELQVPVYKFVKEALIRKFGAEWYAELETIAEKLK
;
A
#
# COMPACT_ATOMS: atom_id res chain seq x y z
N GLU A 1 -1.45 -14.88 8.77
CA GLU A 1 -2.13 -14.86 7.45
C GLU A 1 -3.30 -13.89 7.50
N THR A 2 -3.77 -13.39 6.35
CA THR A 2 -4.94 -12.49 6.31
C THR A 2 -6.21 -13.31 6.52
N PRO A 3 -7.06 -13.00 7.51
CA PRO A 3 -8.32 -13.70 7.67
C PRO A 3 -9.29 -13.28 6.56
N LEU A 4 -9.85 -14.25 5.84
CA LEU A 4 -10.78 -14.06 4.72
C LEU A 4 -12.18 -14.59 5.06
N ILE A 5 -13.20 -13.98 4.47
CA ILE A 5 -14.59 -14.41 4.53
C ILE A 5 -14.76 -15.60 3.56
N PRO A 6 -15.22 -16.78 4.03
CA PRO A 6 -15.30 -17.98 3.18
C PRO A 6 -16.19 -17.86 1.94
N GLU A 7 -17.20 -17.00 1.98
CA GLU A 7 -18.19 -16.88 0.91
C GLU A 7 -17.67 -16.14 -0.32
N ASP A 8 -16.76 -15.18 -0.15
CA ASP A 8 -16.31 -14.27 -1.22
C ASP A 8 -14.81 -13.95 -1.22
N ASP A 9 -14.03 -14.62 -0.35
CA ASP A 9 -12.60 -14.40 -0.15
C ASP A 9 -12.21 -12.94 0.20
N SER A 10 -13.18 -12.13 0.62
CA SER A 10 -12.91 -10.76 1.04
C SER A 10 -12.22 -10.72 2.41
N CYS A 11 -11.45 -9.67 2.67
CA CYS A 11 -10.81 -9.50 3.98
C CYS A 11 -11.88 -9.30 5.06
N VAL A 12 -11.80 -10.00 6.19
CA VAL A 12 -12.79 -9.87 7.31
C VAL A 12 -12.88 -8.45 7.90
N TYR A 13 -11.93 -7.58 7.59
CA TYR A 13 -11.91 -6.17 8.01
C TYR A 13 -12.43 -5.20 6.94
N ILE A 14 -12.99 -5.71 5.83
CA ILE A 14 -13.57 -4.89 4.78
C ILE A 14 -14.87 -4.24 5.27
N THR A 15 -15.07 -2.98 4.89
CA THR A 15 -16.29 -2.21 5.13
C THR A 15 -16.61 -1.42 3.88
N TYR A 16 -17.88 -1.12 3.62
CA TYR A 16 -18.28 -0.32 2.47
C TYR A 16 -18.76 1.06 2.93
N ASP A 17 -18.40 2.10 2.18
CA ASP A 17 -18.98 3.43 2.40
C ASP A 17 -20.35 3.58 1.72
N GLU A 18 -20.98 4.74 1.88
CA GLU A 18 -22.29 5.05 1.32
C GLU A 18 -22.35 4.95 -0.21
N LYS A 19 -21.20 5.02 -0.89
CA LYS A 19 -21.08 4.90 -2.35
C LYS A 19 -20.76 3.47 -2.78
N GLY A 20 -20.69 2.52 -1.84
CA GLY A 20 -20.31 1.13 -2.11
C GLY A 20 -18.80 0.94 -2.34
N ILE A 21 -17.96 1.90 -1.97
CA ILE A 21 -16.50 1.77 -2.11
C ILE A 21 -15.97 0.94 -0.94
N ALA A 22 -15.23 -0.12 -1.27
CA ALA A 22 -14.55 -0.95 -0.28
C ALA A 22 -13.45 -0.16 0.44
N LYS A 23 -13.47 -0.24 1.77
CA LYS A 23 -12.51 0.38 2.69
C LYS A 23 -12.04 -0.64 3.73
N CYS A 24 -10.90 -0.34 4.36
CA CYS A 24 -10.44 -1.09 5.53
C CYS A 24 -11.04 -0.48 6.81
N GLY A 25 -11.86 -1.24 7.54
CA GLY A 25 -12.50 -0.78 8.77
C GLY A 25 -11.50 -0.37 9.86
N ILE A 26 -10.34 -1.03 9.94
CA ILE A 26 -9.25 -0.66 10.87
C ILE A 26 -8.70 0.73 10.53
N GLU A 27 -8.46 1.00 9.25
CA GLU A 27 -7.96 2.31 8.84
C GLU A 27 -8.99 3.41 9.04
N GLU A 28 -10.26 3.15 8.74
CA GLU A 28 -11.33 4.13 8.99
C GLU A 28 -11.47 4.43 10.49
N ALA A 29 -11.39 3.43 11.35
CA ALA A 29 -11.42 3.62 12.80
C ALA A 29 -10.23 4.45 13.29
N TYR A 30 -9.04 4.23 12.73
CA TYR A 30 -7.84 5.04 13.01
C TYR A 30 -8.01 6.49 12.53
N ASN A 31 -8.47 6.69 11.30
CA ASN A 31 -8.70 8.02 10.72
C ASN A 31 -9.74 8.83 11.50
N LYS A 32 -10.71 8.16 12.13
CA LYS A 32 -11.73 8.76 13.01
C LYS A 32 -11.25 8.95 14.46
N GLY A 33 -10.03 8.53 14.81
CA GLY A 33 -9.47 8.64 16.15
C GLY A 33 -10.07 7.68 17.18
N HIS A 34 -10.79 6.64 16.75
CA HIS A 34 -11.35 5.63 17.66
C HIS A 34 -10.29 4.65 18.17
N ILE A 35 -9.21 4.45 17.41
CA ILE A 35 -8.09 3.59 17.77
C ILE A 35 -6.76 4.24 17.41
N ASN A 36 -5.70 3.87 18.12
CA ASN A 36 -4.34 4.37 17.88
C ASN A 36 -3.53 3.50 16.89
N PHE A 37 -4.18 2.50 16.28
CA PHE A 37 -3.52 1.55 15.38
C PHE A 37 -3.96 1.77 13.93
N LYS A 38 -3.07 2.34 13.10
CA LYS A 38 -3.25 2.36 11.64
C LYS A 38 -3.05 0.94 11.10
N LYS A 39 -3.84 0.56 10.08
CA LYS A 39 -3.83 -0.77 9.42
C LYS A 39 -2.42 -1.38 9.27
N PRO A 40 -2.29 -2.72 9.22
CA PRO A 40 -1.00 -3.40 9.13
C PRO A 40 -0.10 -2.83 8.02
N VAL A 41 1.20 -2.73 8.28
CA VAL A 41 2.17 -2.13 7.34
C VAL A 41 2.15 -2.86 5.99
N SER A 42 1.99 -4.18 5.98
CA SER A 42 1.85 -4.99 4.77
C SER A 42 0.63 -4.63 3.90
N CYS A 43 -0.49 -4.27 4.53
CA CYS A 43 -1.69 -3.78 3.83
C CYS A 43 -1.50 -2.35 3.34
N HIS A 44 -0.82 -1.50 4.11
CA HIS A 44 -0.56 -0.12 3.74
C HIS A 44 0.44 0.00 2.58
N LEU A 45 1.38 -0.93 2.47
CA LEU A 45 2.37 -0.98 1.39
C LEU A 45 1.78 -1.43 0.06
N TYR A 46 0.64 -2.11 0.03
CA TYR A 46 0.08 -2.65 -1.20
C TYR A 46 -0.20 -1.51 -2.22
N PRO A 47 0.27 -1.62 -3.48
CA PRO A 47 0.69 -2.84 -4.20
C PRO A 47 2.18 -3.22 -4.09
N VAL A 48 2.97 -2.57 -3.25
CA VAL A 48 4.36 -2.96 -2.94
C VAL A 48 4.39 -4.11 -1.93
N ARG A 49 5.23 -5.10 -2.19
CA ARG A 49 5.48 -6.26 -1.33
C ARG A 49 6.95 -6.28 -0.92
N VAL A 50 7.20 -6.64 0.33
CA VAL A 50 8.54 -6.79 0.88
C VAL A 50 8.79 -8.28 1.14
N GLN A 51 9.88 -8.79 0.60
CA GLN A 51 10.35 -10.14 0.86
C GLN A 51 11.72 -10.06 1.53
N ASP A 52 11.80 -10.55 2.76
CA ASP A 52 13.03 -10.54 3.54
C ASP A 52 13.91 -11.73 3.15
N TYR A 53 15.16 -11.45 2.79
CA TYR A 53 16.25 -12.42 2.58
C TYR A 53 17.24 -12.32 3.74
N SER A 54 18.21 -13.24 3.80
CA SER A 54 19.20 -13.28 4.87
C SER A 54 20.03 -11.99 5.00
N GLU A 55 20.28 -11.30 3.88
CA GLU A 55 21.18 -10.13 3.83
C GLU A 55 20.48 -8.82 3.44
N PHE A 56 19.28 -8.90 2.87
CA PHE A 56 18.57 -7.73 2.34
C PHE A 56 17.06 -7.98 2.28
N ALA A 57 16.29 -6.91 2.08
CA ALA A 57 14.87 -7.00 1.79
C ALA A 57 14.61 -6.59 0.33
N ALA A 58 13.95 -7.43 -0.45
CA ALA A 58 13.50 -7.07 -1.79
C ALA A 58 12.16 -6.35 -1.73
N VAL A 59 12.10 -5.20 -2.39
CA VAL A 59 10.89 -4.35 -2.48
C VAL A 59 10.35 -4.44 -3.89
N ASN A 60 9.24 -5.17 -4.07
CA ASN A 60 8.70 -5.53 -5.38
C ASN A 60 7.30 -4.96 -5.58
N TYR A 61 7.00 -4.50 -6.80
CA TYR A 61 5.63 -4.20 -7.20
C TYR A 61 4.88 -5.49 -7.54
N HIS A 62 3.76 -5.75 -6.86
CA HIS A 62 2.90 -6.88 -7.16
C HIS A 62 2.01 -6.55 -8.36
N LYS A 63 2.44 -7.00 -9.54
CA LYS A 63 1.75 -6.74 -10.80
C LYS A 63 0.71 -7.82 -11.11
N TRP A 64 -0.53 -7.37 -11.33
CA TRP A 64 -1.65 -8.21 -11.78
C TRP A 64 -2.72 -7.36 -12.46
N HIS A 65 -3.63 -8.02 -13.20
CA HIS A 65 -4.56 -7.37 -14.12
C HIS A 65 -5.58 -6.43 -13.45
N ILE A 66 -5.96 -6.68 -12.19
CA ILE A 66 -6.96 -5.81 -11.53
C ILE A 66 -6.42 -4.40 -11.21
N CYS A 67 -5.11 -4.19 -11.32
CA CYS A 67 -4.49 -2.87 -11.14
C CYS A 67 -4.35 -2.08 -12.45
N ASP A 68 -4.82 -2.61 -13.58
CA ASP A 68 -4.58 -2.00 -14.90
C ASP A 68 -5.21 -0.61 -15.00
N ASP A 69 -6.46 -0.43 -14.56
CA ASP A 69 -7.13 0.88 -14.53
C ASP A 69 -6.38 1.89 -13.66
N ALA A 70 -5.88 1.45 -12.50
CA ALA A 70 -5.06 2.29 -11.62
C ALA A 70 -3.71 2.67 -12.27
N CYS A 71 -3.13 1.79 -13.09
CA CYS A 71 -1.91 2.07 -13.84
C CYS A 71 -2.15 3.09 -14.96
N VAL A 72 -3.29 3.01 -15.65
CA VAL A 72 -3.70 4.00 -16.66
C VAL A 72 -3.82 5.38 -16.02
N LEU A 73 -4.58 5.48 -14.93
CA LEU A 73 -4.74 6.73 -14.19
C LEU A 73 -3.41 7.25 -13.64
N GLY A 74 -2.57 6.39 -13.07
CA GLY A 74 -1.25 6.76 -12.56
C GLY A 74 -0.32 7.32 -13.66
N LYS A 75 -0.43 6.78 -14.89
CA LYS A 75 0.30 7.29 -16.05
C LYS A 75 -0.19 8.68 -16.48
N GLU A 76 -1.51 8.89 -16.51
CA GLU A 76 -2.13 10.19 -16.81
C GLU A 76 -1.74 11.25 -15.79
N LEU A 77 -1.75 10.91 -14.50
CA LEU A 77 -1.37 11.79 -13.40
C LEU A 77 0.15 11.91 -13.22
N GLN A 78 0.95 11.17 -13.98
CA GLN A 78 2.41 11.08 -13.85
C GLN A 78 2.89 10.72 -12.43
N VAL A 79 2.14 9.87 -11.73
CA VAL A 79 2.44 9.43 -10.36
C VAL A 79 3.08 8.03 -10.39
N PRO A 80 4.40 7.91 -10.13
CA PRO A 80 5.05 6.61 -10.02
C PRO A 80 4.64 5.90 -8.72
N VAL A 81 4.69 4.56 -8.72
CA VAL A 81 4.22 3.72 -7.61
C VAL A 81 4.88 4.07 -6.27
N TYR A 82 6.19 4.33 -6.24
CA TYR A 82 6.89 4.67 -4.99
C TYR A 82 6.40 5.98 -4.36
N LYS A 83 5.89 6.93 -5.16
CA LYS A 83 5.26 8.16 -4.66
C LYS A 83 3.84 7.90 -4.15
N PHE A 84 3.09 7.04 -4.85
CA PHE A 84 1.75 6.63 -4.42
C PHE A 84 1.76 6.00 -3.03
N VAL A 85 2.75 5.15 -2.72
CA VAL A 85 2.89 4.50 -1.40
C VAL A 85 3.88 5.20 -0.44
N LYS A 86 4.16 6.50 -0.64
CA LYS A 86 5.15 7.27 0.13
C LYS A 86 5.02 7.09 1.64
N GLU A 87 3.83 7.31 2.20
CA GLU A 87 3.61 7.18 3.65
C GLU A 87 3.90 5.77 4.16
N ALA A 88 3.55 4.75 3.38
CA ALA A 88 3.76 3.36 3.75
C ALA A 88 5.24 2.98 3.72
N LEU A 89 5.99 3.45 2.72
CA LEU A 89 7.43 3.27 2.62
C LEU A 89 8.16 3.97 3.76
N ILE A 90 7.82 5.22 4.07
CA ILE A 90 8.40 5.96 5.21
C ILE A 90 8.08 5.24 6.52
N ARG A 91 6.84 4.74 6.71
CA ARG A 91 6.47 3.98 7.92
C ARG A 91 7.26 2.68 8.07
N LYS A 92 7.62 2.01 6.98
CA LYS A 92 8.34 0.73 7.01
C LYS A 92 9.85 0.89 7.10
N PHE A 93 10.44 1.82 6.35
CA PHE A 93 11.89 1.93 6.14
C PHE A 93 12.50 3.23 6.68
N GLY A 94 11.68 4.21 7.07
CA GLY A 94 12.13 5.51 7.56
C GLY A 94 12.20 6.59 6.48
N ALA A 95 12.27 7.84 6.93
CA ALA A 95 12.28 9.01 6.05
C ALA A 95 13.58 9.14 5.25
N GLU A 96 14.73 8.83 5.85
CA GLU A 96 16.04 8.88 5.21
C GLU A 96 16.12 7.91 4.03
N TRP A 97 15.71 6.66 4.25
CA TRP A 97 15.63 5.64 3.20
C TRP A 97 14.74 6.07 2.02
N TYR A 98 13.60 6.68 2.31
CA TYR A 98 12.70 7.17 1.25
C TYR A 98 13.32 8.35 0.48
N ALA A 99 14.05 9.24 1.15
CA ALA A 99 14.76 10.35 0.48
C ALA A 99 15.87 9.85 -0.46
N GLU A 100 16.60 8.80 -0.07
CA GLU A 100 17.57 8.13 -0.95
C GLU A 100 16.89 7.52 -2.18
N LEU A 101 15.75 6.86 -1.99
CA LEU A 101 14.94 6.33 -3.09
C LEU A 101 14.49 7.43 -4.06
N GLU A 102 14.00 8.56 -3.55
CA GLU A 102 13.60 9.70 -4.41
C GLU A 102 14.80 10.22 -5.21
N THR A 103 15.96 10.37 -4.57
CA THR A 103 17.19 10.83 -5.20
C THR A 103 17.64 9.90 -6.34
N ILE A 104 17.59 8.58 -6.12
CA ILE A 104 17.95 7.60 -7.16
C ILE A 104 16.91 7.61 -8.28
N ALA A 105 15.62 7.66 -7.95
CA ALA A 105 14.56 7.67 -8.94
C ALA A 105 14.60 8.92 -9.85
N GLU A 106 15.07 10.06 -9.35
CA GLU A 106 15.30 11.27 -10.16
C GLU A 106 16.47 11.14 -11.12
N LYS A 107 17.54 10.45 -10.71
CA LYS A 107 18.72 10.20 -11.56
C LYS A 107 18.48 9.17 -12.66
N LEU A 108 17.48 8.30 -12.49
CA LEU A 108 17.11 7.25 -13.44
C LEU A 108 16.05 7.69 -14.46
N LYS A 109 15.52 8.91 -14.34
CA LYS A 109 14.64 9.51 -15.35
C LYS A 109 15.42 9.94 -16.57
#